data_AF-A0A4V1BY88-F1
#
_entry.id   AF-A0A4V1BY88-F1
#
_cell.length_a   1.000
_cell.length_b   1.000
_cell.length_c   1.000
_cell.angle_alpha   90.00
_cell.angle_beta   90.00
_cell.angle_gamma   90.00
#
_symmetry.space_group_name_H-M   'P 1'
#
loop_
_entity.id
_entity.type
_entity.pdbx_description
1 polymer ?
#
loop_
_entity_poly.entity_id
_entity_poly.type
_entity_poly.pdbx_seq_one_letter_code
_entity_poly.pdbx_strand_id
1 'polypeptide(L)'
;MQARMSWLCQEYRGMYIHVAAFESPRECVRTGAPGPKWRYMMAIRYTANRDDRMLCESFDEEDDYYTRAAAEQAAVHYGKFAVDIIHDLI
;
A
#
# COMPACT_ATOMS: atom_id res chain seq x y z
N MET A 1 -14.14 16.81 -0.69
CA MET A 1 -13.13 16.26 0.24
C MET A 1 -12.01 15.71 -0.61
N GLN A 2 -10.77 16.19 -0.43
CA GLN A 2 -9.59 15.55 -1.02
C GLN A 2 -9.42 14.21 -0.30
N ALA A 3 -9.39 13.10 -1.02
CA ALA A 3 -9.15 11.80 -0.41
C ALA A 3 -7.75 11.80 0.23
N ARG A 4 -7.67 11.51 1.53
CA ARG A 4 -6.39 11.43 2.23
C ARG A 4 -5.66 10.18 1.71
N MET A 5 -4.51 10.39 1.06
CA MET A 5 -3.66 9.33 0.51
C MET A 5 -2.22 9.56 0.95
N SER A 6 -1.63 8.52 1.53
CA SER A 6 -0.24 8.49 1.96
C SER A 6 0.50 7.39 1.21
N TRP A 7 1.74 7.67 0.81
CA TRP A 7 2.56 6.77 0.02
C TRP A 7 3.93 6.57 0.66
N LEU A 8 4.45 5.35 0.58
CA LEU A 8 5.76 4.99 1.09
C LEU A 8 6.44 3.98 0.15
N CYS A 9 7.76 4.12 0.00
CA CYS A 9 8.63 3.09 -0.58
C CYS A 9 9.75 2.76 0.40
N GLN A 10 9.99 1.46 0.63
CA GLN A 10 11.04 0.99 1.52
C GLN A 10 11.84 -0.17 0.89
N GLU A 11 13.16 -0.16 1.08
CA GLU A 11 14.02 -1.28 0.69
C GLU A 11 13.90 -2.43 1.70
N TYR A 12 13.82 -3.67 1.21
CA TYR A 12 13.83 -4.88 2.01
C TYR A 12 14.49 -6.04 1.27
N ARG A 13 15.63 -6.50 1.78
CA ARG A 13 16.39 -7.63 1.24
C ARG A 13 16.68 -7.50 -0.27
N GLY A 14 17.06 -6.31 -0.73
CA GLY A 14 17.35 -6.03 -2.14
C GLY A 14 16.13 -5.85 -3.04
N MET A 15 14.93 -5.79 -2.46
CA MET A 15 13.68 -5.44 -3.13
C MET A 15 13.18 -4.09 -2.62
N TYR A 16 12.22 -3.50 -3.32
CA TYR A 16 11.54 -2.26 -2.93
C TYR A 16 10.05 -2.50 -2.80
N ILE A 17 9.50 -2.07 -1.69
CA ILE A 17 8.10 -2.30 -1.36
C ILE A 17 7.39 -0.98 -1.34
N HIS A 18 6.43 -0.88 -2.26
CA HIS A 18 5.61 0.29 -2.49
C HIS A 18 4.28 0.08 -1.80
N VAL A 19 3.86 1.05 -0.98
CA VAL A 19 2.57 1.01 -0.27
C VAL A 19 1.85 2.32 -0.46
N ALA A 20 0.58 2.24 -0.85
CA ALA A 20 -0.34 3.36 -0.90
C ALA A 20 -1.51 3.09 0.03
N ALA A 21 -1.68 3.90 1.08
CA ALA A 21 -2.84 3.85 1.96
C ALA A 21 -3.76 5.05 1.66
N PHE A 22 -5.06 4.79 1.50
CA PHE A 22 -6.02 5.81 1.11
C PHE A 22 -7.38 5.59 1.74
N GLU A 23 -8.07 6.70 2.02
CA GLU A 23 -9.44 6.67 2.48
C GLU A 23 -10.37 6.18 1.36
N SER A 24 -11.26 5.24 1.66
CA SER A 24 -12.21 4.67 0.70
C SER A 24 -13.30 5.69 0.37
N PRO A 25 -13.30 6.31 -0.83
CA PRO A 25 -14.12 7.50 -1.10
C PRO A 25 -15.62 7.23 -1.21
N ARG A 26 -16.05 5.96 -1.21
CA ARG A 26 -17.44 5.54 -1.43
C ARG A 26 -18.14 4.93 -0.22
N GLU A 27 -17.46 4.78 0.90
CA GLU A 27 -18.12 4.24 2.10
C GLU A 27 -18.56 5.37 3.00
N CYS A 28 -19.88 5.58 3.08
CA CYS A 28 -20.46 6.45 4.09
C CYS A 28 -19.93 6.02 5.45
N VAL A 29 -19.33 6.97 6.18
CA VAL A 29 -18.96 6.77 7.59
C VAL A 29 -20.22 6.31 8.31
N ARG A 30 -20.26 5.01 8.65
CA ARG A 30 -21.40 4.45 9.37
C ARG A 30 -21.45 5.14 10.73
N THR A 31 -22.63 5.56 11.16
CA THR A 31 -22.86 6.35 12.38
C THR A 31 -22.39 5.68 13.69
N GLY A 32 -21.91 4.44 13.65
CA GLY A 32 -21.32 3.74 14.80
C GLY A 32 -19.86 3.27 14.60
N ALA A 33 -19.20 3.63 13.49
CA ALA A 33 -17.80 3.29 13.27
C ALA A 33 -16.89 4.45 13.75
N PRO A 34 -15.76 4.16 14.41
CA PRO A 34 -14.89 5.19 14.99
C PRO A 34 -14.09 6.01 13.96
N GLY A 35 -14.36 5.87 12.66
CA GLY A 35 -13.64 6.59 11.62
C GLY A 35 -14.01 6.15 10.20
N PRO A 36 -13.39 6.79 9.20
CA PRO A 36 -13.58 6.41 7.82
C PRO A 36 -12.94 5.07 7.53
N LYS A 37 -13.42 4.39 6.48
CA LYS A 37 -12.77 3.16 6.04
C LYS A 37 -11.53 3.47 5.22
N TRP A 38 -10.45 2.79 5.55
CA TRP A 38 -9.20 2.85 4.83
C TRP A 38 -9.01 1.62 3.95
N ARG A 39 -8.29 1.79 2.84
CA ARG A 39 -7.78 0.73 1.98
C ARG A 39 -6.30 0.96 1.75
N TYR A 40 -5.60 -0.09 1.39
CA TYR A 40 -4.22 0.04 0.94
C TYR A 40 -3.95 -0.87 -0.24
N MET A 41 -2.93 -0.53 -1.01
CA MET A 41 -2.35 -1.38 -2.05
C MET A 41 -0.85 -1.55 -1.79
N MET A 42 -0.31 -2.70 -2.19
CA MET A 42 1.09 -3.08 -2.02
C MET A 42 1.64 -3.70 -3.31
N ALA A 43 2.89 -3.37 -3.64
CA ALA A 43 3.64 -3.95 -4.76
C ALA A 43 5.10 -4.13 -4.33
N ILE A 44 5.73 -5.21 -4.79
CA ILE A 44 7.13 -5.54 -4.50
C ILE A 44 7.88 -5.49 -5.82
N ARG A 45 8.92 -4.66 -5.87
CA ARG A 45 9.60 -4.30 -7.11
C ARG A 45 11.12 -4.31 -6.98
N TYR A 46 11.82 -4.24 -8.11
CA TYR A 46 13.27 -4.08 -8.13
C TYR A 46 13.74 -2.61 -8.08
N THR A 47 12.85 -1.62 -8.21
CA THR A 47 13.18 -0.18 -8.14
C THR A 47 12.49 0.57 -7.01
N ALA A 48 13.16 1.60 -6.49
CA ALA A 48 12.59 2.57 -5.54
C ALA A 48 11.68 3.61 -6.21
N ASN A 49 11.62 3.62 -7.55
CA ASN A 49 10.94 4.68 -8.27
C ASN A 49 9.44 4.61 -7.99
N ARG A 50 8.88 5.74 -7.57
CA ARG A 50 7.45 5.86 -7.36
C ARG A 50 6.74 5.56 -8.67
N ASP A 51 5.89 4.55 -8.65
CA ASP A 51 5.05 4.22 -9.79
C ASP A 51 3.58 4.34 -9.41
N ASP A 52 2.94 5.38 -9.94
CA ASP A 52 1.50 5.58 -9.77
C ASP A 52 0.70 4.53 -10.55
N ARG A 53 1.32 3.72 -11.43
CA ARG A 53 0.66 2.57 -12.11
C ARG A 53 0.12 1.52 -11.16
N MET A 54 0.56 1.50 -9.90
CA MET A 54 -0.04 0.67 -8.86
C MET A 54 -1.56 0.93 -8.67
N LEU A 55 -2.04 2.11 -9.10
CA LEU A 55 -3.44 2.52 -9.13
C LEU A 55 -4.15 2.20 -10.46
N CYS A 56 -3.43 1.70 -11.46
CA CYS A 56 -3.90 1.43 -12.82
C CYS A 56 -3.79 -0.06 -13.16
N GLU A 57 -4.72 -0.60 -13.94
CA GLU A 57 -4.74 -2.02 -14.35
C GLU A 57 -3.64 -2.40 -15.37
N SER A 58 -2.75 -1.47 -15.74
CA SER A 58 -1.67 -1.73 -16.70
C SER A 58 -0.40 -2.21 -15.97
N PHE A 59 -0.29 -3.52 -15.85
CA PHE A 59 0.89 -4.23 -15.37
C PHE A 59 1.90 -4.33 -16.51
N ASP A 60 2.87 -3.41 -16.57
CA ASP A 60 4.15 -3.79 -17.18
C ASP A 60 4.84 -4.72 -16.18
N GLU A 61 4.83 -6.01 -16.49
CA GLU A 61 5.25 -7.14 -15.64
C GLU A 61 6.77 -7.18 -15.35
N GLU A 62 7.57 -6.34 -16.01
CA GLU A 62 9.02 -6.42 -15.96
C GLU A 62 9.57 -6.15 -14.54
N ASP A 63 8.80 -5.44 -13.70
CA ASP A 63 9.26 -4.93 -12.41
C ASP A 63 8.84 -5.71 -11.16
N ASP A 64 7.96 -6.69 -11.32
CA ASP A 64 7.31 -7.33 -10.18
C ASP A 64 8.09 -8.55 -9.65
N TYR A 65 8.09 -8.69 -8.32
CA TYR A 65 8.70 -9.82 -7.62
C TYR A 65 7.66 -10.92 -7.34
N TYR A 66 7.58 -11.94 -8.20
CA TYR A 66 6.55 -13.00 -8.11
C TYR A 66 6.86 -14.16 -7.15
N THR A 67 7.93 -14.10 -6.35
CA THR A 67 8.24 -15.22 -5.44
C THR A 67 7.29 -15.24 -4.24
N ARG A 68 6.59 -16.36 -4.05
CA ARG A 68 5.61 -16.56 -2.98
C ARG A 68 6.14 -16.22 -1.58
N ALA A 69 7.37 -16.63 -1.26
CA ALA A 69 7.96 -16.39 0.05
C ALA A 69 8.24 -14.91 0.33
N ALA A 70 8.66 -14.15 -0.69
CA ALA A 70 8.83 -12.71 -0.57
C ALA A 70 7.48 -12.00 -0.42
N ALA A 71 6.48 -12.43 -1.21
CA ALA A 71 5.11 -11.92 -1.12
C ALA A 71 4.48 -12.16 0.26
N GLU A 72 4.62 -13.36 0.83
CA GLU A 72 4.07 -13.70 2.14
C GLU A 72 4.72 -12.89 3.28
N GLN A 73 6.05 -12.75 3.27
CA GLN A 73 6.75 -11.97 4.31
C GLN A 73 6.48 -10.47 4.18
N ALA A 74 6.41 -9.95 2.95
CA ALA A 74 6.04 -8.57 2.71
C ALA A 74 4.60 -8.30 3.15
N ALA A 75 3.63 -9.15 2.78
CA ALA A 75 2.24 -8.95 3.14
C ALA A 75 2.04 -8.81 4.66
N VAL A 76 2.72 -9.64 5.47
CA VAL A 76 2.63 -9.57 6.94
C VAL A 76 3.31 -8.32 7.50
N HIS A 77 4.52 -8.00 7.03
CA HIS A 77 5.27 -6.85 7.54
C HIS A 77 4.55 -5.55 7.17
N TYR A 78 4.23 -5.36 5.89
CA TYR A 78 3.72 -4.10 5.35
C TYR A 78 2.22 -3.90 5.54
N GLY A 79 1.45 -4.96 5.77
CA GLY A 79 0.08 -4.83 6.28
C GLY A 79 0.05 -4.13 7.64
N LYS A 80 1.00 -4.43 8.53
CA LYS A 80 1.17 -3.73 9.81
C LYS A 80 1.58 -2.27 9.58
N PHE A 81 2.50 -2.00 8.66
CA PHE A 81 2.90 -0.62 8.35
C PHE A 81 1.76 0.22 7.75
N ALA A 82 0.91 -0.37 6.91
CA ALA A 82 -0.27 0.35 6.41
C ALA A 82 -1.19 0.79 7.56
N VAL A 83 -1.34 -0.06 8.59
CA VAL A 83 -2.08 0.30 9.82
C VAL A 83 -1.39 1.44 10.56
N ASP A 84 -0.06 1.42 10.66
CA ASP A 84 0.70 2.51 11.30
C ASP A 84 0.53 3.86 10.56
N ILE A 85 0.50 3.86 9.22
CA ILE A 85 0.19 5.06 8.40
C ILE A 85 -1.24 5.54 8.65
N ILE A 86 -2.21 4.64 8.73
CA ILE A 86 -3.62 4.97 8.95
C ILE A 86 -3.81 5.63 10.33
N HIS A 87 -3.03 5.21 11.32
CA HIS A 87 -3.09 5.71 12.69
C HIS A 87 -2.10 6.83 13.01
N ASP A 88 -1.40 7.38 12.00
CA ASP A 88 -0.38 8.43 12.16
C ASP A 88 0.70 8.07 13.20
N LEU A 89 1.17 6.81 13.19
CA LEU A 89 2.17 6.27 14.12
C LEU A 89 3.63 6.35 13.60
N ILE A 90 3.85 6.95 12.43
CA ILE A 90 5.14 7.08 11.72
C ILE A 90 5.25 8.43 11.02
#